data_AF-W0Q7T6-F1
#
_entry.id   AF-W0Q7T6-F1
#
_cell.length_a   1.000
_cell.length_b   1.000
_cell.length_c   1.000
_cell.angle_alpha   90.00
_cell.angle_beta   90.00
_cell.angle_gamma   90.00
#
_symmetry.space_group_name_H-M   'P 1'
#
loop_
_entity.id
_entity.type
_entity.pdbx_description
1 polymer ?
#
loop_
_entity_poly.entity_id
_entity_poly.type
_entity_poly.pdbx_seq_one_letter_code
_entity_poly.pdbx_strand_id
1 'polypeptide(L)'
;MKTKQVFEKALQTFVSTLQQKISDDDGKWSIKGFIDTYKNIYTISADTKIVSKVLEIHLFPLILKFAEENDYKIVLPEHQNYYPDISFVSKSDENIRFAVDFKTTYRNPKKPYLCNGFTLGSHGAYFTDRQSTKNIQFPYNSYKGHYCLGIIYDRTSSRDIDETKIYTLDKLKSISSVIANFQFFVVEKWKIASDKSGSGNTANIGSINNIEDIINGNGMFSKLGEEWFDDYWINYKKIQIKQNNKYKTITNLKDFVQYRKGDVDLIVNKNNRSNGNNKNES
;
A
#
# COMPACT_ATOMS: atom_id res chain seq x y z
N MET A 1 -18.32 -7.46 12.46
CA MET A 1 -18.48 -6.80 11.13
C MET A 1 -18.76 -5.31 11.22
N LYS A 2 -19.72 -4.84 12.04
CA LYS A 2 -20.09 -3.41 12.14
C LYS A 2 -18.91 -2.47 12.44
N THR A 3 -18.07 -2.78 13.44
CA THR A 3 -16.92 -1.92 13.81
C THR A 3 -15.90 -1.77 12.68
N LYS A 4 -15.56 -2.87 12.00
CA LYS A 4 -14.62 -2.87 10.86
C LYS A 4 -15.13 -1.96 9.74
N GLN A 5 -16.40 -2.09 9.38
CA GLN A 5 -17.04 -1.28 8.33
C GLN A 5 -17.10 0.21 8.70
N VAL A 6 -17.38 0.53 9.98
CA VAL A 6 -17.37 1.91 10.47
C VAL A 6 -15.97 2.52 10.38
N PHE A 7 -14.95 1.80 10.86
CA PHE A 7 -13.55 2.24 10.76
C PHE A 7 -13.11 2.43 9.30
N GLU A 8 -13.39 1.45 8.43
CA GLU A 8 -13.05 1.51 7.01
C GLU A 8 -13.68 2.73 6.33
N LYS A 9 -14.96 2.99 6.56
CA LYS A 9 -15.67 4.13 5.99
C LYS A 9 -15.11 5.47 6.49
N ALA A 10 -14.81 5.57 7.78
CA ALA A 10 -14.19 6.76 8.35
C ALA A 10 -12.80 6.99 7.75
N LEU A 11 -11.99 5.93 7.63
CA LEU A 11 -10.65 6.00 7.05
C LEU A 11 -10.69 6.36 5.56
N GLN A 12 -11.63 5.80 4.78
CA GLN A 12 -11.85 6.17 3.38
C GLN A 12 -12.21 7.65 3.23
N THR A 13 -13.11 8.14 4.10
CA THR A 13 -13.51 9.54 4.11
C THR A 13 -12.31 10.43 4.41
N PHE A 14 -11.53 10.11 5.45
CA PHE A 14 -10.31 10.83 5.78
C PHE A 14 -9.30 10.86 4.63
N VAL A 15 -9.02 9.70 4.04
CA VAL A 15 -8.04 9.51 2.96
C VAL A 15 -8.42 10.32 1.71
N SER A 16 -9.71 10.46 1.41
CA SER A 16 -10.20 11.30 0.30
C SER A 16 -9.86 12.78 0.45
N THR A 17 -9.60 13.25 1.68
CA THR A 17 -9.23 14.66 1.94
C THR A 17 -7.73 14.92 1.84
N LEU A 18 -6.89 13.88 1.80
CA LEU A 18 -5.44 14.03 1.96
C LEU A 18 -4.78 14.78 0.80
N GLN A 19 -5.22 14.52 -0.43
CA GLN A 19 -4.67 15.17 -1.62
C GLN A 19 -4.71 16.69 -1.51
N GLN A 20 -5.87 17.25 -1.12
CA GLN A 20 -6.06 18.70 -0.96
C GLN A 20 -5.24 19.28 0.19
N LYS A 21 -4.97 18.49 1.24
CA LYS A 21 -4.21 18.94 2.41
C LYS A 21 -2.70 18.98 2.16
N ILE A 22 -2.19 18.19 1.22
CA ILE A 22 -0.75 18.05 0.99
C ILE A 22 -0.26 18.62 -0.35
N SER A 23 -1.17 19.10 -1.20
CA SER A 23 -0.81 19.62 -2.52
C SER A 23 -1.06 21.12 -2.59
N ASP A 24 -0.34 21.82 -3.46
CA ASP A 24 -0.71 23.17 -3.89
C ASP A 24 -1.84 23.14 -4.93
N ASP A 25 -2.28 24.32 -5.38
CA ASP A 25 -3.39 24.49 -6.32
C ASP A 25 -3.12 23.83 -7.70
N ASP A 26 -1.85 23.57 -8.04
CA ASP A 26 -1.44 22.87 -9.25
C ASP A 26 -1.37 21.33 -9.05
N GLY A 27 -1.72 20.83 -7.87
CA GLY A 27 -1.60 19.41 -7.52
C GLY A 27 -0.17 18.94 -7.28
N LYS A 28 0.79 19.86 -7.11
CA LYS A 28 2.18 19.52 -6.79
C LYS A 28 2.34 19.37 -5.29
N TRP A 29 3.30 18.56 -4.85
CA TRP A 29 3.54 18.41 -3.42
C TRP A 29 3.95 19.73 -2.78
N SER A 30 3.34 20.05 -1.64
CA SER A 30 3.61 21.27 -0.87
C SER A 30 4.99 21.24 -0.21
N ILE A 31 5.52 20.05 0.12
CA ILE A 31 6.89 19.90 0.61
C ILE A 31 7.87 20.11 -0.54
N LYS A 32 8.78 21.06 -0.36
CA LYS A 32 9.83 21.40 -1.33
C LYS A 32 11.23 20.94 -0.91
N GLY A 33 11.40 20.59 0.36
CA GLY A 33 12.69 20.30 0.96
C GLY A 33 12.62 20.26 2.48
N PHE A 34 13.78 20.12 3.13
CA PHE A 34 13.93 20.34 4.57
C PHE A 34 14.68 21.65 4.82
N ILE A 35 14.46 22.25 5.99
CA ILE A 35 15.05 23.53 6.38
C ILE A 35 15.92 23.35 7.62
N ASP A 36 17.08 23.99 7.66
CA ASP A 36 17.97 23.99 8.82
C ASP A 36 17.73 25.21 9.75
N THR A 37 18.48 25.27 10.85
CA THR A 37 18.42 26.38 11.82
C THR A 37 18.93 27.71 11.27
N TYR A 38 19.63 27.71 10.14
CA TYR A 38 20.11 28.89 9.43
C TYR A 38 19.13 29.36 8.34
N LYS A 39 17.98 28.70 8.21
CA LYS A 39 16.94 28.94 7.20
C LYS A 39 17.39 28.64 5.76
N ASN A 40 18.36 27.75 5.61
CA ASN A 40 18.70 27.15 4.33
C ASN A 40 17.70 26.04 4.01
N ILE A 41 17.15 26.06 2.81
CA ILE A 41 16.27 25.02 2.29
C ILE A 41 17.08 24.10 1.38
N TYR A 42 17.05 22.81 1.69
CA TYR A 42 17.67 21.74 0.95
C TYR A 42 16.59 20.95 0.23
N THR A 43 16.70 20.83 -1.09
CA THR A 43 15.77 20.03 -1.89
C THR A 43 15.92 18.55 -1.59
N ILE A 44 14.89 17.78 -1.91
CA ILE A 44 14.91 16.31 -1.80
C ILE A 44 14.98 15.71 -3.20
N SER A 45 15.42 14.46 -3.30
CA SER A 45 15.37 13.71 -4.54
C SER A 45 13.99 13.11 -4.80
N ALA A 46 13.73 12.69 -6.03
CA ALA A 46 12.55 11.89 -6.39
C ALA A 46 12.72 10.39 -6.06
N ASP A 47 13.75 10.00 -5.29
CA ASP A 47 13.95 8.62 -4.88
C ASP A 47 12.79 8.12 -4.01
N THR A 48 12.34 6.89 -4.27
CA THR A 48 11.17 6.31 -3.60
C THR A 48 11.33 6.26 -2.08
N LYS A 49 12.54 5.97 -1.57
CA LYS A 49 12.76 5.80 -0.13
C LYS A 49 12.67 7.14 0.58
N ILE A 50 13.26 8.18 -0.01
CA ILE A 50 13.19 9.55 0.52
C ILE A 50 11.74 10.05 0.46
N VAL A 51 11.11 9.97 -0.71
CA VAL A 51 9.71 10.38 -0.90
C VAL A 51 8.78 9.65 0.06
N SER A 52 8.89 8.32 0.17
CA SER A 52 8.04 7.52 1.05
C SER A 52 8.16 7.97 2.50
N LYS A 53 9.39 8.21 2.99
CA LYS A 53 9.57 8.57 4.40
C LYS A 53 9.08 9.98 4.69
N VAL A 54 9.31 10.92 3.78
CA VAL A 54 8.84 12.30 3.95
C VAL A 54 7.31 12.37 3.84
N LEU A 55 6.67 11.57 2.97
CA LEU A 55 5.21 11.44 2.94
C LEU A 55 4.64 10.90 4.25
N GLU A 56 5.26 9.86 4.82
CA GLU A 56 4.86 9.31 6.12
C GLU A 56 4.91 10.39 7.21
N ILE A 57 6.02 11.13 7.32
CA ILE A 57 6.18 12.23 8.28
C ILE A 57 5.15 13.33 8.05
N HIS A 58 4.93 13.73 6.80
CA HIS A 58 3.99 14.79 6.46
C HIS A 58 2.53 14.44 6.77
N LEU A 59 2.16 13.17 6.59
CA LEU A 59 0.81 12.69 6.84
C LEU A 59 0.56 12.39 8.33
N PHE A 60 1.60 12.13 9.10
CA PHE A 60 1.47 11.68 10.50
C PHE A 60 0.61 12.61 11.38
N PRO A 61 0.76 13.94 11.36
CA PRO A 61 -0.10 14.84 12.15
C PRO A 61 -1.57 14.77 11.74
N LEU A 62 -1.86 14.62 10.45
CA LEU A 62 -3.23 14.48 9.94
C LEU A 62 -3.86 13.18 10.43
N ILE A 63 -3.06 12.13 10.55
CA ILE A 63 -3.47 10.80 10.97
C ILE A 63 -3.70 10.74 12.48
N LEU A 64 -2.86 11.40 13.27
CA LEU A 64 -3.09 11.58 14.71
C LEU A 64 -4.43 12.27 14.96
N LYS A 65 -4.71 13.36 14.23
CA LYS A 65 -6.01 14.05 14.32
C LYS A 65 -7.18 13.13 13.96
N PHE A 66 -7.07 12.36 12.88
CA PHE A 66 -8.08 11.35 12.53
C PHE A 66 -8.30 10.32 13.65
N ALA A 67 -7.23 9.81 14.27
CA ALA A 67 -7.34 8.86 15.37
C ALA A 67 -8.10 9.45 16.55
N GLU A 68 -7.77 10.68 16.95
CA GLU A 68 -8.43 11.38 18.06
C GLU A 68 -9.92 11.61 17.80
N GLU A 69 -10.27 12.10 16.60
CA GLU A 69 -11.66 12.36 16.19
C GLU A 69 -12.52 11.10 16.10
N ASN A 70 -11.91 9.93 15.96
CA ASN A 70 -12.60 8.64 15.80
C ASN A 70 -12.44 7.70 17.02
N ASP A 71 -11.99 8.22 18.17
CA ASP A 71 -11.82 7.48 19.43
C ASP A 71 -10.79 6.33 19.38
N TYR A 72 -9.70 6.54 18.63
CA TYR A 72 -8.55 5.63 18.57
C TYR A 72 -7.30 6.28 19.15
N LYS A 73 -6.42 5.46 19.74
CA LYS A 73 -5.02 5.81 19.98
C LYS A 73 -4.13 5.16 18.92
N ILE A 74 -3.03 5.82 18.59
CA ILE A 74 -2.01 5.29 17.68
C ILE A 74 -0.93 4.59 18.52
N VAL A 75 -0.62 3.36 18.13
CA VAL A 75 0.56 2.62 18.62
C VAL A 75 1.50 2.41 17.43
N LEU A 76 2.72 2.93 17.56
CA LEU A 76 3.78 2.75 16.57
C LEU A 76 4.61 1.50 16.88
N PRO A 77 5.25 0.89 15.88
CA PRO A 77 6.21 -0.17 16.08
C PRO A 77 7.32 0.17 17.07
N GLU A 78 7.53 -0.69 18.06
CA GLU A 78 8.63 -0.58 19.03
C GLU A 78 10.00 -0.89 18.40
N HIS A 79 10.01 -1.61 17.28
CA HIS A 79 11.21 -2.09 16.62
C HIS A 79 11.20 -1.77 15.13
N GLN A 80 12.40 -1.59 14.55
CA GLN A 80 12.54 -1.50 13.10
C GLN A 80 12.06 -2.80 12.43
N ASN A 81 11.48 -2.67 11.23
CA ASN A 81 10.95 -3.79 10.43
C ASN A 81 9.77 -4.54 11.07
N TYR A 82 9.06 -3.93 12.02
CA TYR A 82 7.80 -4.46 12.55
C TYR A 82 6.63 -3.96 11.73
N TYR A 83 5.68 -4.87 11.46
CA TYR A 83 4.38 -4.55 10.90
C TYR A 83 3.38 -4.21 12.01
N PRO A 84 2.37 -3.37 11.77
CA PRO A 84 2.22 -2.38 10.69
C PRO A 84 2.93 -1.06 11.01
N ASP A 85 3.01 -0.14 10.06
CA ASP A 85 3.46 1.24 10.34
C ASP A 85 2.64 1.92 11.46
N ILE A 86 1.32 1.72 11.48
CA ILE A 86 0.42 2.25 12.51
C ILE A 86 -0.58 1.19 12.95
N SER A 87 -0.70 1.00 14.27
CA SER A 87 -1.83 0.29 14.88
C SER A 87 -2.80 1.28 15.48
N PHE A 88 -4.04 1.30 14.97
CA PHE A 88 -5.15 2.00 15.60
C PHE A 88 -5.77 1.09 16.65
N VAL A 89 -5.74 1.51 17.91
CA VAL A 89 -6.34 0.77 19.03
C VAL A 89 -7.48 1.59 19.58
N SER A 90 -8.68 1.03 19.67
CA SER A 90 -9.83 1.77 20.24
C SER A 90 -9.54 2.18 21.68
N LYS A 91 -9.91 3.41 22.04
CA LYS A 91 -9.77 3.91 23.42
C LYS A 91 -10.79 3.25 24.37
N SER A 92 -11.92 2.80 23.84
CA SER A 92 -13.00 2.15 24.61
C SER A 92 -12.85 0.63 24.75
N ASP A 93 -12.16 -0.04 23.82
CA ASP A 93 -11.88 -1.48 23.89
C ASP A 93 -10.58 -1.81 23.16
N GLU A 94 -9.51 -2.10 23.92
CA GLU A 94 -8.19 -2.36 23.35
C GLU A 94 -8.12 -3.62 22.49
N ASN A 95 -9.12 -4.51 22.54
CA ASN A 95 -9.20 -5.69 21.65
C ASN A 95 -9.66 -5.33 20.23
N ILE A 96 -10.10 -4.09 20.01
CA ILE A 96 -10.42 -3.55 18.70
C ILE A 96 -9.18 -2.85 18.17
N ARG A 97 -8.46 -3.55 17.28
CA ARG A 97 -7.25 -3.06 16.63
C ARG A 97 -7.36 -3.12 15.12
N PHE A 98 -6.85 -2.10 14.43
CA PHE A 98 -6.71 -2.10 12.97
C PHE A 98 -5.28 -1.79 12.60
N ALA A 99 -4.72 -2.60 11.70
CA ALA A 99 -3.39 -2.40 11.17
C ALA A 99 -3.47 -1.54 9.91
N VAL A 100 -2.70 -0.45 9.85
CA VAL A 100 -2.62 0.43 8.68
C VAL A 100 -1.16 0.59 8.28
N ASP A 101 -0.87 0.22 7.04
CA ASP A 101 0.49 0.21 6.48
C ASP A 101 0.55 1.19 5.31
N PHE A 102 1.53 2.09 5.31
CA PHE A 102 1.71 3.06 4.24
C PHE A 102 2.41 2.40 3.08
N LYS A 103 1.86 2.62 1.89
CA LYS A 103 2.44 2.11 0.66
C LYS A 103 2.49 3.19 -0.37
N THR A 104 3.69 3.51 -0.81
CA THR A 104 3.88 4.51 -1.87
C THR A 104 4.40 3.86 -3.13
N THR A 105 3.94 4.32 -4.28
CA THR A 105 4.45 3.93 -5.59
C THR A 105 4.24 5.08 -6.56
N TYR A 106 4.82 4.98 -7.75
CA TYR A 106 4.65 5.99 -8.79
C TYR A 106 3.97 5.38 -10.02
N ARG A 107 3.29 6.23 -10.78
CA ARG A 107 2.68 5.83 -12.06
C ARG A 107 3.75 5.46 -13.06
N ASN A 108 3.49 4.46 -13.88
CA ASN A 108 4.38 4.10 -14.97
C ASN A 108 4.30 5.17 -16.07
N PRO A 109 5.41 5.87 -16.42
CA PRO A 109 5.36 6.94 -17.41
C PRO A 109 4.87 6.51 -18.79
N LYS A 110 5.10 5.23 -19.17
CA LYS A 110 4.68 4.68 -20.47
C LYS A 110 3.28 4.09 -20.45
N LYS A 111 2.76 3.77 -19.27
CA LYS A 111 1.43 3.17 -19.07
C LYS A 111 0.79 3.79 -17.82
N PRO A 112 0.29 5.04 -17.88
CA PRO A 112 -0.13 5.78 -16.68
C PRO A 112 -1.28 5.15 -15.88
N TYR A 113 -2.02 4.20 -16.46
CA TYR A 113 -3.03 3.38 -15.78
C TYR A 113 -2.43 2.26 -14.90
N LEU A 114 -1.11 2.05 -14.94
CA LEU A 114 -0.39 1.09 -14.12
C LEU A 114 0.58 1.78 -13.17
N CYS A 115 0.84 1.13 -12.04
CA CYS A 115 1.98 1.41 -11.17
C CYS A 115 2.91 0.18 -11.08
N ASN A 116 4.02 0.31 -10.36
CA ASN A 116 4.94 -0.81 -10.12
C ASN A 116 4.40 -1.85 -9.11
N GLY A 117 3.17 -1.65 -8.62
CA GLY A 117 2.60 -2.42 -7.52
C GLY A 117 3.21 -2.03 -6.17
N PHE A 118 2.85 -2.79 -5.15
CA PHE A 118 3.20 -2.58 -3.75
C PHE A 118 3.68 -3.90 -3.13
N THR A 119 4.58 -3.79 -2.16
CA THR A 119 4.92 -4.89 -1.24
C THR A 119 3.97 -4.85 -0.04
N LEU A 120 3.07 -5.83 0.06
CA LEU A 120 1.98 -5.88 1.05
C LEU A 120 2.39 -6.60 2.34
N GLY A 121 3.65 -6.43 2.74
CA GLY A 121 4.24 -7.11 3.90
C GLY A 121 4.65 -8.56 3.63
N SER A 122 5.30 -9.13 4.64
CA SER A 122 5.87 -10.48 4.60
C SER A 122 4.78 -11.55 4.72
N HIS A 123 4.95 -12.66 4.00
CA HIS A 123 4.19 -13.91 4.23
C HIS A 123 5.00 -14.93 5.07
N GLY A 124 5.95 -14.42 5.88
CA GLY A 124 6.80 -15.19 6.78
C GLY A 124 6.22 -15.36 8.19
N ALA A 125 7.07 -15.24 9.21
CA ALA A 125 6.79 -15.69 10.58
C ALA A 125 5.44 -15.24 11.16
N TYR A 126 5.17 -13.93 11.30
CA TYR A 126 3.90 -13.45 11.85
C TYR A 126 2.67 -13.82 11.01
N PHE A 127 2.87 -14.05 9.71
CA PHE A 127 1.77 -14.33 8.79
C PHE A 127 1.42 -15.82 8.83
N THR A 128 2.42 -16.69 8.99
CA THR A 128 2.21 -18.13 9.13
C THR A 128 1.85 -18.55 10.55
N ASP A 129 2.45 -17.94 11.55
CA ASP A 129 2.10 -18.10 12.96
C ASP A 129 1.39 -16.83 13.42
N ARG A 130 0.05 -16.88 13.40
CA ARG A 130 -0.81 -15.73 13.66
C ARG A 130 -0.76 -15.22 15.10
N GLN A 131 -0.25 -16.04 16.03
CA GLN A 131 -0.06 -15.67 17.44
C GLN A 131 1.34 -15.10 17.70
N SER A 132 2.26 -15.23 16.74
CA SER A 132 3.62 -14.74 16.86
C SER A 132 3.67 -13.22 17.04
N THR A 133 4.61 -12.77 17.85
CA THR A 133 5.02 -11.36 17.97
C THR A 133 6.28 -11.06 17.14
N LYS A 134 6.79 -12.02 16.37
CA LYS A 134 8.00 -11.85 15.56
C LYS A 134 7.72 -10.92 14.37
N ASN A 135 8.41 -9.77 14.33
CA ASN A 135 8.28 -8.76 13.27
C ASN A 135 6.88 -8.14 13.16
N ILE A 136 6.12 -8.08 14.27
CA ILE A 136 4.78 -7.50 14.32
C ILE A 136 4.49 -6.88 15.69
N GLN A 137 3.81 -5.74 15.75
CA GLN A 137 3.53 -5.02 17.01
C GLN A 137 2.54 -5.77 17.92
N PHE A 138 1.52 -6.38 17.33
CA PHE A 138 0.54 -7.24 18.01
C PHE A 138 0.34 -8.51 17.18
N PRO A 139 -0.04 -9.66 17.76
CA PRO A 139 -0.31 -10.87 17.00
C PRO A 139 -1.23 -10.61 15.81
N TYR A 140 -0.95 -11.21 14.64
CA TYR A 140 -1.65 -10.88 13.39
C TYR A 140 -3.16 -11.08 13.51
N ASN A 141 -3.62 -12.15 14.16
CA ASN A 141 -5.04 -12.42 14.35
C ASN A 141 -5.73 -11.52 15.40
N SER A 142 -4.98 -10.67 16.12
CA SER A 142 -5.55 -9.71 17.06
C SER A 142 -6.12 -8.46 16.37
N TYR A 143 -5.74 -8.22 15.10
CA TYR A 143 -6.29 -7.14 14.29
C TYR A 143 -7.62 -7.55 13.66
N LYS A 144 -8.58 -6.63 13.63
CA LYS A 144 -9.89 -6.79 12.97
C LYS A 144 -9.84 -6.51 11.46
N GLY A 145 -8.76 -5.90 10.98
CA GLY A 145 -8.56 -5.57 9.58
C GLY A 145 -7.13 -5.08 9.31
N HIS A 146 -6.66 -5.36 8.10
CA HIS A 146 -5.30 -5.05 7.65
C HIS A 146 -5.37 -4.17 6.40
N TYR A 147 -5.21 -2.87 6.58
CA TYR A 147 -5.39 -1.86 5.54
C TYR A 147 -4.06 -1.39 4.96
N CYS A 148 -4.06 -1.20 3.65
CA CYS A 148 -3.04 -0.50 2.91
C CYS A 148 -3.52 0.95 2.73
N LEU A 149 -2.84 1.93 3.34
CA LEU A 149 -2.99 3.34 2.98
C LEU A 149 -2.02 3.61 1.84
N GLY A 150 -2.56 3.63 0.62
CA GLY A 150 -1.79 3.72 -0.60
C GLY A 150 -1.70 5.13 -1.14
N ILE A 151 -0.52 5.48 -1.65
CA ILE A 151 -0.22 6.78 -2.27
C ILE A 151 0.41 6.52 -3.64
N ILE A 152 -0.27 6.93 -4.68
CA ILE A 152 0.22 6.89 -6.05
C ILE A 152 0.48 8.31 -6.52
N TYR A 153 1.65 8.57 -7.09
CA TYR A 153 2.04 9.90 -7.53
C TYR A 153 2.79 9.86 -8.86
N ASP A 154 2.91 11.01 -9.51
CA ASP A 154 3.79 11.22 -10.65
C ASP A 154 5.13 11.74 -10.16
N ARG A 155 6.21 11.27 -10.78
CA ARG A 155 7.56 11.80 -10.52
C ARG A 155 7.85 12.94 -11.46
N THR A 156 8.35 14.04 -10.92
CA THR A 156 8.98 15.08 -11.71
C THR A 156 10.25 14.53 -12.35
N SER A 157 10.58 15.02 -13.54
CA SER A 157 11.81 14.65 -14.24
C SER A 157 13.03 15.01 -13.39
N SER A 158 14.02 14.09 -13.32
CA SER A 158 15.27 14.36 -12.60
C SER A 158 16.08 15.52 -13.19
N ARG A 159 15.79 15.94 -14.43
CA ARG A 159 16.39 17.14 -15.04
C ARG A 159 15.89 18.44 -14.43
N ASP A 160 14.71 18.40 -13.83
CA ASP A 160 14.05 19.59 -13.26
C ASP A 160 14.28 19.72 -11.75
N ILE A 161 15.03 18.78 -11.17
CA ILE A 161 15.38 18.71 -9.75
C ILE A 161 16.89 18.90 -9.62
N ASP A 162 17.30 19.99 -8.98
CA ASP A 162 18.69 20.25 -8.64
C ASP A 162 18.90 20.03 -7.15
N GLU A 163 19.52 18.90 -6.81
CA GLU A 163 19.80 18.48 -5.44
C GLU A 163 21.04 19.17 -4.84
N THR A 164 21.79 19.93 -5.65
CA THR A 164 23.05 20.58 -5.22
C THR A 164 22.85 22.02 -4.75
N LYS A 165 21.65 22.57 -5.00
CA LYS A 165 21.33 23.95 -4.68
C LYS A 165 20.75 24.08 -3.27
N ILE A 166 21.25 25.10 -2.58
CA ILE A 166 20.68 25.60 -1.34
C ILE A 166 19.82 26.82 -1.69
N TYR A 167 18.60 26.87 -1.15
CA TYR A 167 17.66 27.94 -1.38
C TYR A 167 17.39 28.71 -0.09
N THR A 168 17.05 29.99 -0.23
CA THR A 168 16.55 30.84 0.86
C THR A 168 15.02 30.81 0.92
N LEU A 169 14.46 31.25 2.05
CA LEU A 169 13.01 31.19 2.29
C LEU A 169 12.18 31.97 1.26
N ASP A 170 12.68 33.11 0.77
CA ASP A 170 12.01 33.90 -0.28
C ASP A 170 11.89 33.13 -1.61
N LYS A 171 12.72 32.11 -1.83
CA LYS A 171 12.70 31.25 -3.02
C LYS A 171 11.85 29.99 -2.85
N LEU A 172 11.25 29.74 -1.68
CA LEU A 172 10.51 28.50 -1.39
C LEU A 172 9.48 28.14 -2.48
N LYS A 173 8.69 29.12 -2.94
CA LYS A 173 7.66 28.91 -3.97
C LYS A 173 8.22 28.61 -5.37
N SER A 174 9.50 28.95 -5.62
CA SER A 174 10.16 28.69 -6.90
C SER A 174 10.84 27.32 -6.98
N ILE A 175 10.94 26.60 -5.85
CA ILE A 175 11.54 25.27 -5.81
C ILE A 175 10.59 24.27 -6.50
N SER A 176 11.13 23.54 -7.49
CA SER A 176 10.42 22.46 -8.16
C SER A 176 9.99 21.39 -7.16
N SER A 177 8.73 20.97 -7.23
CA SER A 177 8.28 19.81 -6.46
C SER A 177 8.77 18.52 -7.12
N VAL A 178 9.19 17.53 -6.33
CA VAL A 178 9.71 16.26 -6.85
C VAL A 178 8.63 15.28 -7.28
N ILE A 179 7.40 15.48 -6.80
CA ILE A 179 6.24 14.63 -7.09
C ILE A 179 4.96 15.46 -7.17
N ALA A 180 3.98 14.98 -7.92
CA ALA A 180 2.69 15.65 -8.11
C ALA A 180 1.57 14.65 -8.37
N ASN A 181 0.35 15.15 -8.53
CA ASN A 181 -0.83 14.41 -8.98
C ASN A 181 -1.12 13.20 -8.09
N PHE A 182 -1.18 13.41 -6.78
CA PHE A 182 -1.43 12.34 -5.83
C PHE A 182 -2.79 11.67 -6.06
N GLN A 183 -2.82 10.37 -5.81
CA GLN A 183 -4.03 9.60 -5.69
C GLN A 183 -3.91 8.70 -4.47
N PHE A 184 -4.75 9.01 -3.49
CA PHE A 184 -4.81 8.31 -2.22
C PHE A 184 -5.89 7.25 -2.26
N PHE A 185 -5.63 6.11 -1.61
CA PHE A 185 -6.65 5.08 -1.41
C PHE A 185 -6.43 4.37 -0.08
N VAL A 186 -7.48 3.72 0.40
CA VAL A 186 -7.38 2.75 1.48
C VAL A 186 -8.20 1.52 1.15
N VAL A 187 -7.54 0.37 1.18
CA VAL A 187 -8.15 -0.92 0.87
C VAL A 187 -7.50 -2.00 1.73
N GLU A 188 -8.24 -3.03 2.12
CA GLU A 188 -7.65 -4.19 2.79
C GLU A 188 -6.61 -4.88 1.91
N LYS A 189 -5.49 -5.31 2.52
CA LYS A 189 -4.36 -5.88 1.79
C LYS A 189 -4.75 -7.04 0.88
N TRP A 190 -5.68 -7.90 1.31
CA TRP A 190 -6.10 -9.09 0.56
C TRP A 190 -6.87 -8.73 -0.72
N LYS A 191 -7.64 -7.62 -0.70
CA LYS A 191 -8.42 -7.13 -1.84
C LYS A 191 -7.55 -6.58 -2.97
N ILE A 192 -6.28 -6.27 -2.74
CA ILE A 192 -5.35 -5.78 -3.77
C ILE A 192 -4.16 -6.71 -4.01
N ALA A 193 -4.13 -7.87 -3.34
CA ALA A 193 -3.05 -8.83 -3.48
C ALA A 193 -3.08 -9.52 -4.85
N SER A 194 -1.88 -9.83 -5.35
CA SER A 194 -1.67 -10.73 -6.48
C SER A 194 -1.25 -12.12 -6.01
N ASP A 195 -1.08 -13.04 -6.94
CA ASP A 195 -0.53 -14.38 -6.73
C ASP A 195 1.01 -14.44 -6.88
N LYS A 196 1.69 -13.29 -6.86
CA LYS A 196 3.15 -13.18 -7.06
C LYS A 196 3.81 -12.40 -5.94
N SER A 197 5.07 -12.77 -5.67
CA SER A 197 5.89 -12.06 -4.70
C SER A 197 6.17 -10.63 -5.16
N GLY A 198 6.10 -9.67 -4.24
CA GLY A 198 6.34 -8.25 -4.53
C GLY A 198 7.82 -7.89 -4.70
N SER A 199 8.71 -8.81 -4.37
CA SER A 199 10.17 -8.65 -4.47
C SER A 199 10.83 -10.02 -4.67
N GLY A 200 11.92 -10.06 -5.46
CA GLY A 200 12.66 -11.29 -5.71
C GLY A 200 13.50 -11.78 -4.53
N ASN A 201 13.94 -10.86 -3.65
CA ASN A 201 14.94 -11.16 -2.62
C ASN A 201 14.34 -11.34 -1.21
N THR A 202 13.11 -10.86 -0.99
CA THR A 202 12.43 -10.91 0.30
C THR A 202 11.04 -11.50 0.11
N ALA A 203 10.59 -12.29 1.10
CA ALA A 203 9.33 -13.03 1.10
C ALA A 203 8.11 -12.11 1.31
N ASN A 204 7.92 -11.14 0.41
CA ASN A 204 6.82 -10.18 0.45
C ASN A 204 5.72 -10.55 -0.53
N ILE A 205 4.47 -10.33 -0.09
CA ILE A 205 3.28 -10.41 -0.91
C ILE A 205 3.29 -9.23 -1.89
N GLY A 206 3.06 -9.49 -3.19
CA GLY A 206 2.96 -8.43 -4.20
C GLY A 206 1.51 -8.06 -4.48
N SER A 207 1.22 -6.77 -4.70
CA SER A 207 -0.08 -6.32 -5.17
C SER A 207 -0.27 -6.54 -6.69
N ILE A 208 -1.50 -6.34 -7.15
CA ILE A 208 -1.78 -6.07 -8.58
C ILE A 208 -1.22 -4.69 -9.00
N ASN A 209 -1.24 -4.38 -10.30
CA ASN A 209 -0.59 -3.18 -10.87
C ASN A 209 -1.55 -2.13 -11.45
N ASN A 210 -2.75 -2.54 -11.87
CA ASN A 210 -3.72 -1.62 -12.46
C ASN A 210 -4.27 -0.70 -11.38
N ILE A 211 -4.14 0.61 -11.60
CA ILE A 211 -4.44 1.62 -10.58
C ILE A 211 -5.94 1.65 -10.25
N GLU A 212 -6.81 1.54 -11.25
CA GLU A 212 -8.26 1.53 -11.05
C GLU A 212 -8.69 0.28 -10.26
N ASP A 213 -8.17 -0.89 -10.63
CA ASP A 213 -8.42 -2.13 -9.88
C ASP A 213 -7.92 -2.06 -8.44
N ILE A 214 -6.79 -1.39 -8.19
CA ILE A 214 -6.24 -1.20 -6.84
C ILE A 214 -7.19 -0.34 -6.00
N ILE A 215 -7.61 0.84 -6.50
CA ILE A 215 -8.50 1.73 -5.76
C ILE A 215 -9.82 1.03 -5.41
N ASN A 216 -10.36 0.27 -6.36
CA ASN A 216 -11.63 -0.42 -6.22
C ASN A 216 -11.54 -1.75 -5.45
N GLY A 217 -10.33 -2.19 -5.10
CA GLY A 217 -10.12 -3.47 -4.40
C GLY A 217 -10.46 -4.69 -5.25
N ASN A 218 -10.24 -4.62 -6.56
CA ASN A 218 -10.50 -5.68 -7.55
C ASN A 218 -9.27 -6.59 -7.77
N GLY A 219 -8.54 -6.90 -6.71
CA GLY A 219 -7.40 -7.82 -6.72
C GLY A 219 -7.81 -9.27 -6.95
N MET A 220 -6.83 -10.15 -7.12
CA MET A 220 -7.06 -11.53 -7.58
C MET A 220 -7.93 -12.36 -6.63
N PHE A 221 -7.91 -12.01 -5.34
CA PHE A 221 -8.67 -12.68 -4.28
C PHE A 221 -10.00 -12.00 -3.94
N SER A 222 -10.30 -10.83 -4.54
CA SER A 222 -11.43 -9.97 -4.12
C SER A 222 -12.79 -10.67 -4.12
N LYS A 223 -13.04 -11.56 -5.08
CA LYS A 223 -14.26 -12.38 -5.16
C LYS A 223 -14.14 -13.74 -4.47
N LEU A 224 -12.92 -14.23 -4.22
CA LEU A 224 -12.68 -15.47 -3.47
C LEU A 224 -12.87 -15.26 -1.96
N GLY A 225 -12.37 -14.14 -1.43
CA GLY A 225 -12.40 -13.80 -0.01
C GLY A 225 -11.03 -13.88 0.67
N GLU A 226 -10.98 -13.32 1.89
CA GLU A 226 -9.77 -13.20 2.71
C GLU A 226 -9.18 -14.56 3.11
N GLU A 227 -10.01 -15.57 3.35
CA GLU A 227 -9.56 -16.93 3.73
C GLU A 227 -8.70 -17.58 2.63
N TRP A 228 -9.08 -17.40 1.36
CA TRP A 228 -8.30 -17.89 0.21
C TRP A 228 -6.96 -17.16 0.07
N PHE A 229 -6.96 -15.86 0.33
CA PHE A 229 -5.73 -15.07 0.38
C PHE A 229 -4.78 -15.59 1.46
N ASP A 230 -5.30 -15.83 2.66
CA ASP A 230 -4.52 -16.33 3.79
C ASP A 230 -3.97 -17.73 3.54
N ASP A 231 -4.80 -18.68 3.12
CA ASP A 231 -4.37 -20.07 2.85
C ASP A 231 -3.33 -20.11 1.71
N TYR A 232 -3.56 -19.35 0.63
CA TYR A 232 -2.62 -19.27 -0.48
C TYR A 232 -1.24 -18.79 -0.04
N TRP A 233 -1.18 -17.68 0.70
CA TRP A 233 0.09 -17.06 1.08
C TRP A 233 0.81 -17.79 2.21
N ILE A 234 0.08 -18.45 3.11
CA ILE A 234 0.66 -19.37 4.11
C ILE A 234 1.31 -20.56 3.41
N ASN A 235 0.70 -21.07 2.34
CA ASN A 235 1.14 -22.27 1.62
C ASN A 235 1.92 -21.98 0.32
N TYR A 236 2.26 -20.72 0.07
CA TYR A 236 2.91 -20.30 -1.17
C TYR A 236 4.23 -21.04 -1.39
N LYS A 237 4.31 -21.79 -2.50
CA LYS A 237 5.42 -22.66 -2.89
C LYS A 237 5.74 -23.82 -1.92
N LYS A 238 4.81 -24.19 -1.02
CA LYS A 238 5.00 -25.31 -0.07
C LYS A 238 4.33 -26.62 -0.51
N ILE A 239 3.30 -26.54 -1.34
CA ILE A 239 2.51 -27.71 -1.76
C ILE A 239 3.09 -28.32 -3.04
N GLN A 240 3.31 -29.63 -3.03
CA GLN A 240 3.70 -30.42 -4.20
C GLN A 240 2.59 -31.39 -4.59
N ILE A 241 2.30 -31.48 -5.89
CA ILE A 241 1.33 -32.42 -6.46
C ILE A 241 2.02 -33.39 -7.41
N LYS A 242 1.58 -34.64 -7.43
CA LYS A 242 2.08 -35.65 -8.36
C LYS A 242 1.41 -35.48 -9.72
N GLN A 243 2.19 -35.21 -10.76
CA GLN A 243 1.75 -35.10 -12.15
C GLN A 243 2.73 -35.90 -13.04
N ASN A 244 2.21 -36.86 -13.83
CA ASN A 244 3.02 -37.70 -14.72
C ASN A 244 4.24 -38.35 -14.04
N ASN A 245 4.03 -38.96 -12.86
CA ASN A 245 5.08 -39.57 -12.03
C ASN A 245 6.19 -38.63 -11.53
N LYS A 246 6.02 -37.31 -11.64
CA LYS A 246 6.92 -36.30 -11.04
C LYS A 246 6.14 -35.40 -10.07
N TYR A 247 6.84 -34.84 -9.09
CA TYR A 247 6.26 -33.84 -8.20
C TYR A 247 6.45 -32.43 -8.79
N LYS A 248 5.37 -31.66 -8.83
CA LYS A 248 5.35 -30.25 -9.25
C LYS A 248 4.86 -29.39 -8.10
N THR A 249 5.60 -28.32 -7.78
CA THR A 249 5.19 -27.33 -6.78
C THR A 249 4.09 -26.42 -7.34
N ILE A 250 3.05 -26.15 -6.54
CA ILE A 250 2.03 -25.16 -6.86
C ILE A 250 2.61 -23.75 -6.69
N THR A 251 2.54 -22.93 -7.74
CA THR A 251 3.18 -21.59 -7.79
C THR A 251 2.25 -20.47 -8.28
N ASN A 252 0.98 -20.76 -8.53
CA ASN A 252 -0.01 -19.80 -9.00
C ASN A 252 -1.37 -20.07 -8.34
N LEU A 253 -2.21 -19.03 -8.30
CA LEU A 253 -3.49 -19.09 -7.60
C LEU A 253 -4.48 -20.08 -8.22
N LYS A 254 -4.50 -20.20 -9.56
CA LYS A 254 -5.43 -21.11 -10.25
C LYS A 254 -5.20 -22.57 -9.87
N ASP A 255 -3.95 -23.03 -9.97
CA ASP A 255 -3.57 -24.40 -9.57
C ASP A 255 -3.85 -24.64 -8.09
N PHE A 256 -3.67 -23.62 -7.23
CA PHE A 256 -3.95 -23.71 -5.81
C PHE A 256 -5.44 -23.86 -5.50
N VAL A 257 -6.28 -23.01 -6.09
CA VAL A 257 -7.74 -23.06 -5.91
C VAL A 257 -8.29 -24.39 -6.42
N GLN A 258 -7.83 -24.85 -7.59
CA GLN A 258 -8.19 -26.15 -8.13
C GLN A 258 -7.77 -27.31 -7.20
N TYR A 259 -6.54 -27.26 -6.67
CA TYR A 259 -6.04 -28.26 -5.72
C TYR A 259 -6.88 -28.33 -4.43
N ARG A 260 -7.28 -27.18 -3.91
CA ARG A 260 -8.18 -27.04 -2.75
C ARG A 260 -9.65 -27.31 -3.08
N LYS A 261 -9.99 -27.66 -4.33
CA LYS A 261 -11.36 -27.89 -4.83
C LYS A 261 -12.27 -26.66 -4.71
N GLY A 262 -11.70 -25.45 -4.83
CA GLY A 262 -12.45 -24.20 -4.89
C GLY A 262 -12.89 -23.82 -6.30
N ASP A 263 -13.68 -22.75 -6.38
CA ASP A 263 -14.17 -22.20 -7.65
C ASP A 263 -13.12 -21.26 -8.27
N VAL A 264 -12.56 -21.67 -9.40
CA VAL A 264 -11.55 -20.91 -10.14
C VAL A 264 -12.13 -19.68 -10.86
N ASP A 265 -13.44 -19.64 -11.09
CA ASP A 265 -14.10 -18.53 -11.78
C ASP A 265 -14.25 -17.29 -10.89
N LEU A 266 -14.06 -17.46 -9.57
CA LEU A 266 -13.94 -16.37 -8.61
C LEU A 266 -12.55 -15.70 -8.63
N ILE A 267 -11.56 -16.24 -9.35
CA ILE A 267 -10.26 -15.57 -9.49
C ILE A 267 -10.40 -14.37 -10.43
N VAL A 268 -10.10 -13.17 -9.92
CA VAL A 268 -10.08 -11.97 -10.75
C VAL A 268 -8.75 -11.88 -11.51
N ASN A 269 -8.82 -11.75 -12.83
CA ASN A 269 -7.64 -11.64 -13.68
C ASN A 269 -7.01 -10.24 -13.60
N LYS A 270 -5.69 -10.17 -13.73
CA LYS A 270 -4.93 -8.91 -13.74
C LYS A 270 -5.14 -8.14 -15.04
N ASN A 271 -5.63 -6.91 -14.96
CA ASN A 271 -5.86 -6.04 -16.11
C ASN A 271 -4.65 -5.15 -16.45
N ASN A 272 -3.55 -5.78 -16.88
CA ASN A 272 -2.30 -5.05 -17.20
C ASN A 272 -2.20 -4.60 -18.67
N ARG A 273 -3.22 -4.87 -19.49
CA ARG A 273 -3.29 -4.48 -20.90
C ARG A 273 -3.98 -3.12 -21.02
N SER A 274 -3.64 -2.34 -22.05
CA SER A 274 -4.38 -1.11 -22.34
C SER A 274 -5.79 -1.45 -22.76
N ASN A 275 -6.79 -0.67 -22.32
CA ASN A 275 -8.13 -0.65 -22.90
C ASN A 275 -8.04 -0.07 -24.33
N GLY A 276 -7.44 -0.82 -25.25
CA GLY A 276 -7.44 -0.52 -26.68
C GLY A 276 -8.56 -1.34 -27.31
N ASN A 277 -9.76 -0.75 -27.36
CA ASN A 277 -10.77 -0.89 -28.43
C ASN A 277 -12.12 -0.33 -27.95
N ASN A 278 -12.30 0.98 -28.14
CA ASN A 278 -13.60 1.62 -28.42
C ASN A 278 -13.36 2.66 -29.53
N LYS A 279 -12.78 2.20 -30.64
CA LYS A 279 -12.76 2.88 -31.93
C LYS A 279 -12.95 1.81 -32.98
N ASN A 280 -14.20 1.51 -33.27
CA ASN A 280 -14.72 1.02 -34.54
C ASN A 280 -16.24 0.89 -34.40
N GLU A 281 -16.91 2.02 -34.24
CA GLU A 281 -18.25 2.21 -34.78
C GLU A 281 -18.19 3.52 -35.57
N SER A 282 -18.00 3.36 -36.88
CA SER A 282 -18.22 4.34 -37.92
C SER A 282 -18.92 3.62 -39.06
#